data_AF-A0A7S1ZA43-F1
#
_entry.id   AF-A0A7S1ZA43-F1
#
_cell.length_a   1.000
_cell.length_b   1.000
_cell.length_c   1.000
_cell.angle_alpha   90.00
_cell.angle_beta   90.00
_cell.angle_gamma   90.00
#
_symmetry.space_group_name_H-M   'P 1'
#
loop_
_entity.id
_entity.type
_entity.pdbx_description
1 polymer ?
#
loop_
_entity_poly.entity_id
_entity_poly.type
_entity_poly.pdbx_seq_one_letter_code
_entity_poly.pdbx_strand_id
1 'polypeptide(L)'
;YIIAPPKECSKLGIVTAARHPAHRHSLLNFAHISLLDNPDVLSMPEQERAWLELARESLAIETVLKAGEVLYIPSHWFHYIVSLQKSAQCNTRSGMPDKPNHYFGGRDTVQECKESSY
;
A
#
# COMPACT_ATOMS: atom_id res chain seq x y z
N TYR A 1 7.04 8.21 3.21
CA TYR A 1 5.72 7.56 3.11
C TYR A 1 5.31 7.58 1.66
N ILE A 2 4.83 6.46 1.16
CA ILE A 2 4.15 6.34 -0.12
C ILE A 2 2.76 5.79 0.20
N ILE A 3 1.70 6.50 -0.19
CA ILE A 3 0.33 6.13 0.12
C ILE A 3 -0.51 6.06 -1.16
N ALA A 4 -1.38 5.05 -1.25
CA ALA A 4 -2.26 4.87 -2.39
C ALA A 4 -3.72 4.72 -1.93
N PRO A 5 -4.69 5.31 -2.64
CA PRO A 5 -6.09 5.20 -2.27
C PRO A 5 -6.58 3.75 -2.47
N PRO A 6 -7.64 3.33 -1.75
CA PRO A 6 -8.14 1.94 -1.79
C PRO A 6 -8.43 1.43 -3.20
N LYS A 7 -8.85 2.30 -4.13
CA LYS A 7 -9.14 1.94 -5.52
C LYS A 7 -7.93 1.38 -6.30
N GLU A 8 -6.71 1.64 -5.85
CA GLU A 8 -5.48 1.15 -6.51
C GLU A 8 -5.05 -0.23 -5.99
N CYS A 9 -5.77 -0.83 -5.03
CA CYS A 9 -5.27 -2.01 -4.34
C CYS A 9 -5.12 -3.26 -5.19
N SER A 10 -5.85 -3.37 -6.31
CA SER A 10 -5.69 -4.46 -7.28
C SER A 10 -4.30 -4.49 -7.91
N LYS A 11 -3.60 -3.34 -7.93
CA LYS A 11 -2.24 -3.21 -8.49
C LYS A 11 -1.13 -3.50 -7.48
N LEU A 12 -1.47 -3.59 -6.20
CA LEU A 12 -0.49 -3.56 -5.10
C LEU A 12 -0.20 -4.94 -4.50
N GLY A 13 -0.70 -6.02 -5.10
CA GLY A 13 -0.41 -7.40 -4.65
C GLY A 13 -0.81 -7.66 -3.19
N ILE A 14 -1.93 -7.08 -2.74
CA ILE A 14 -2.41 -7.18 -1.35
C ILE A 14 -3.04 -8.54 -1.11
N VAL A 15 -2.68 -9.19 -0.01
CA VAL A 15 -3.34 -10.43 0.43
C VAL A 15 -4.71 -10.12 1.03
N THR A 16 -5.74 -10.63 0.39
CA THR A 16 -7.16 -10.41 0.71
C THR A 16 -7.74 -11.49 1.64
N ALA A 17 -7.13 -12.67 1.68
CA ALA A 17 -7.58 -13.77 2.51
C ALA A 17 -7.49 -13.43 4.02
N ALA A 18 -8.64 -13.26 4.67
CA ALA A 18 -8.75 -12.81 6.06
C ALA A 18 -8.03 -13.70 7.10
N ARG A 19 -7.84 -14.99 6.78
CA ARG A 19 -7.15 -15.95 7.65
C ARG A 19 -5.63 -16.02 7.41
N HIS A 20 -5.11 -15.31 6.41
CA HIS A 20 -3.69 -15.31 6.09
C HIS A 20 -2.94 -14.34 7.04
N PRO A 21 -1.75 -14.69 7.58
CA PRO A 21 -0.98 -13.80 8.45
C PRO A 21 -0.63 -12.45 7.81
N ALA A 22 -0.40 -12.45 6.50
CA ALA A 22 -0.13 -11.24 5.71
C ALA A 22 -1.42 -10.53 5.24
N HIS A 23 -2.60 -10.87 5.76
CA HIS A 23 -3.84 -10.19 5.40
C HIS A 23 -3.67 -8.66 5.49
N ARG A 24 -4.08 -7.96 4.43
CA ARG A 24 -3.92 -6.49 4.24
C ARG A 24 -2.49 -6.00 4.05
N HIS A 25 -1.53 -6.89 3.81
CA HIS A 25 -0.17 -6.56 3.42
C HIS A 25 0.07 -6.93 1.96
N SER A 26 0.95 -6.18 1.31
CA SER A 26 1.48 -6.55 0.00
C SER A 26 2.59 -7.59 0.16
N LEU A 27 2.66 -8.54 -0.78
CA LEU A 27 3.80 -9.47 -0.88
C LEU A 27 4.89 -8.97 -1.84
N LEU A 28 4.69 -7.82 -2.47
CA LEU A 28 5.64 -7.27 -3.43
C LEU A 28 6.83 -6.64 -2.72
N ASN A 29 8.02 -6.88 -3.27
CA ASN A 29 9.21 -6.16 -2.85
C ASN A 29 9.33 -4.84 -3.62
N PHE A 30 8.71 -3.79 -3.11
CA PHE A 30 8.72 -2.47 -3.75
C PHE A 30 10.13 -1.87 -3.91
N ALA A 31 11.14 -2.32 -3.15
CA ALA A 31 12.52 -1.88 -3.34
C ALA A 31 13.09 -2.32 -4.70
N HIS A 32 12.49 -3.31 -5.35
CA HIS A 32 12.88 -3.78 -6.67
C HIS A 32 12.22 -3.00 -7.82
N ILE A 33 11.29 -2.07 -7.55
CA ILE A 33 10.69 -1.24 -8.62
C ILE A 33 11.76 -0.45 -9.38
N SER A 34 12.77 0.09 -8.69
CA SER A 34 13.86 0.82 -9.35
C SER A 34 14.77 -0.06 -10.20
N LEU A 35 14.65 -1.39 -10.09
CA LEU A 35 15.42 -2.36 -10.88
C LEU A 35 14.73 -2.70 -12.21
N LEU A 36 13.46 -2.33 -12.40
CA LEU A 36 12.71 -2.64 -13.62
C LEU A 36 13.37 -2.04 -14.86
N ASP A 37 13.90 -0.82 -14.72
CA ASP A 37 14.56 -0.06 -15.79
C ASP A 37 16.08 -0.33 -15.87
N ASN A 38 16.62 -1.21 -15.00
CA ASN A 38 18.05 -1.50 -14.98
C ASN A 38 18.38 -2.66 -15.95
N PRO A 39 19.11 -2.39 -17.05
CA PRO A 39 19.46 -3.42 -18.04
C PRO A 39 20.43 -4.47 -17.52
N ASP A 40 21.13 -4.20 -16.41
CA ASP A 40 22.18 -5.07 -15.84
C ASP A 40 21.63 -6.07 -14.80
N VAL A 41 20.34 -6.00 -14.45
CA VAL A 41 19.72 -6.94 -13.50
C VAL A 41 19.37 -8.25 -14.23
N LEU A 42 20.33 -9.17 -14.17
CA LEU A 42 20.38 -10.40 -14.98
C LEU A 42 19.22 -11.38 -14.81
N SER A 43 18.42 -11.33 -13.75
CA SER A 43 17.24 -12.20 -13.63
C SER A 43 16.31 -11.78 -12.49
N MET A 44 15.30 -10.98 -12.79
CA MET A 44 14.09 -10.91 -11.96
C MET A 44 13.14 -12.02 -12.43
N PRO A 45 12.57 -12.85 -11.54
CA PRO A 45 11.53 -13.81 -11.90
C PRO A 45 10.41 -13.13 -12.68
N GLU A 46 9.92 -13.76 -13.75
CA GLU A 46 8.89 -13.16 -14.63
C GLU A 46 7.65 -12.72 -13.86
N GLN A 47 7.19 -13.55 -12.92
CA GLN A 47 6.04 -13.24 -12.08
C GLN A 47 6.28 -12.01 -11.20
N GLU A 48 7.48 -11.87 -10.62
CA GLU A 48 7.84 -10.70 -9.81
C GLU A 48 7.85 -9.45 -10.70
N ARG A 49 8.47 -9.53 -11.88
CA ARG A 49 8.50 -8.42 -12.84
C ARG A 49 7.09 -7.99 -13.23
N ALA A 50 6.21 -8.92 -13.60
CA ALA A 50 4.84 -8.62 -14.01
C ALA A 50 4.05 -7.89 -12.91
N TRP A 51 4.17 -8.33 -11.66
CA TRP A 51 3.51 -7.66 -10.54
C TRP A 51 4.09 -6.29 -10.21
N LEU A 52 5.41 -6.11 -10.31
CA LEU A 52 6.05 -4.82 -10.08
C LEU A 52 5.74 -3.81 -11.19
N GLU A 53 5.61 -4.28 -12.44
CA GLU A 53 5.13 -3.47 -13.56
C GLU A 53 3.70 -2.99 -13.32
N LEU A 54 2.80 -3.88 -12.89
CA LEU A 54 1.43 -3.49 -12.53
C LEU A 54 1.41 -2.50 -11.35
N ALA A 55 2.25 -2.74 -10.33
CA ALA A 55 2.35 -1.85 -9.17
C ALA A 55 2.87 -0.46 -9.54
N ARG A 56 3.76 -0.35 -10.54
CA ARG A 56 4.28 0.93 -11.06
C ARG A 56 3.17 1.81 -11.65
N GLU A 57 2.08 1.21 -12.13
CA GLU A 57 0.91 1.94 -12.63
C GLU A 57 -0.06 2.43 -11.53
N SER A 58 0.22 2.12 -10.26
CA SER A 58 -0.59 2.59 -9.14
C SER A 58 -0.45 4.09 -8.94
N LEU A 59 -1.57 4.81 -8.85
CA LEU A 59 -1.54 6.21 -8.41
C LEU A 59 -1.19 6.27 -6.92
N ALA A 60 -0.10 6.94 -6.59
CA ALA A 60 0.35 7.12 -5.22
C ALA A 60 0.75 8.57 -4.93
N ILE A 61 0.65 8.95 -3.67
CA ILE A 61 1.16 10.21 -3.13
C ILE A 61 2.37 9.86 -2.28
N GLU A 62 3.48 10.55 -2.48
CA GLU A 62 4.66 10.43 -1.63
C GLU A 62 4.86 11.67 -0.76
N THR A 63 5.41 11.46 0.43
CA THR A 63 5.84 12.54 1.31
C THR A 63 6.93 12.08 2.28
N VAL A 64 7.79 13.01 2.68
CA VAL A 64 8.81 12.79 3.71
C VAL A 64 8.31 13.43 5.01
N LEU A 65 8.02 12.59 6.00
CA LEU A 65 7.56 13.03 7.32
C LEU A 65 8.74 13.32 8.25
N LYS A 66 8.74 14.49 8.88
CA LYS A 66 9.78 14.97 9.80
C LYS A 66 9.29 14.99 11.25
N ALA A 67 10.22 15.16 12.18
CA ALA A 67 9.91 15.26 13.60
C ALA A 67 8.95 16.44 13.88
N GLY A 68 7.88 16.16 14.62
CA GLY A 68 6.83 17.13 14.96
C GLY A 68 5.69 17.22 13.94
N GLU A 69 5.81 16.60 12.77
CA GLU A 69 4.74 16.56 11.78
C GLU A 69 3.74 15.43 12.05
N VAL A 70 2.51 15.63 11.62
CA VAL A 70 1.43 14.64 11.71
C VAL A 70 0.92 14.32 10.32
N LEU A 71 0.95 13.04 9.95
CA LEU A 71 0.37 12.55 8.71
C LEU A 71 -0.96 11.87 9.00
N TYR A 72 -2.05 12.42 8.47
CA TYR A 72 -3.34 11.72 8.45
C TYR A 72 -3.38 10.73 7.30
N ILE A 73 -3.51 9.44 7.61
CA ILE A 73 -3.73 8.37 6.63
C ILE A 73 -5.20 7.95 6.75
N PRO A 74 -6.04 8.19 5.72
CA PRO A 74 -7.44 7.79 5.78
C PRO A 74 -7.59 6.27 5.86
N SER A 75 -8.75 5.83 6.34
CA SER A 75 -9.04 4.41 6.49
C SER A 75 -8.87 3.65 5.17
N HIS A 76 -8.27 2.46 5.24
CA HIS A 76 -8.04 1.54 4.10
C HIS A 76 -7.03 2.01 3.05
N TRP A 77 -6.37 3.15 3.24
CA TRP A 77 -5.27 3.54 2.36
C TRP A 77 -4.07 2.61 2.54
N PHE A 78 -3.53 2.16 1.41
CA PHE A 78 -2.26 1.46 1.40
C PHE A 78 -1.16 2.45 1.79
N HIS A 79 -0.20 1.99 2.59
CA HIS A 79 0.94 2.80 2.99
C HIS A 79 2.20 1.95 3.01
N TYR A 80 3.24 2.43 2.33
CA TYR A 80 4.59 1.90 2.36
C TYR A 80 5.51 2.93 3.03
N ILE A 81 6.20 2.50 4.08
CA ILE A 81 6.97 3.39 4.97
C ILE A 81 8.43 2.94 4.94
N VAL A 82 9.31 3.83 4.50
CA VAL A 82 10.76 3.64 4.53
C VAL A 82 11.36 4.70 5.44
N SER A 83 12.25 4.28 6.34
CA SER A 83 13.01 5.19 7.21
C SER A 83 14.30 5.60 6.51
N LEU A 84 14.48 6.90 6.27
CA LEU A 84 15.72 7.45 5.69
C LEU A 84 16.84 7.62 6.73
N GLN A 85 16.48 7.65 8.01
CA GLN A 85 17.34 7.80 9.18
C GLN A 85 16.75 7.02 10.36
N LYS A 86 17.44 6.98 11.51
CA LYS A 86 16.87 6.43 12.75
C LYS A 86 15.57 7.16 13.07
N SER A 87 14.46 6.42 13.13
CA SER A 87 13.12 6.98 13.26
C SER A 87 12.40 6.41 14.48
N ALA A 88 11.52 7.24 15.07
CA ALA A 88 10.55 6.83 16.07
C ALA A 88 9.22 7.49 15.69
N GLN A 89 8.15 6.71 15.64
CA GLN A 89 6.83 7.15 15.18
C GLN A 89 5.77 6.73 16.20
N CYS A 90 4.81 7.61 16.47
CA CYS A 90 3.66 7.32 17.33
C CYS A 90 2.38 7.47 16.50
N ASN A 91 1.69 6.37 16.29
CA ASN A 91 0.44 6.35 15.53
C ASN A 91 -0.74 6.23 16.50
N THR A 92 -1.74 7.10 16.32
CA THR A 92 -3.04 6.92 16.99
C THR A 92 -4.04 6.39 15.97
N ARG A 93 -4.88 5.44 16.40
CA ARG A 93 -5.95 4.89 15.57
C ARG A 93 -7.27 5.20 16.23
N SER A 94 -8.01 6.17 15.69
CA SER A 94 -9.45 6.26 15.97
C SER A 94 -10.08 4.97 15.42
N GLY A 95 -10.81 4.23 16.24
CA GLY A 95 -11.49 3.01 15.83
C GLY A 95 -12.34 3.19 14.57
N MET A 96 -12.72 2.09 13.93
CA MET A 96 -13.61 2.15 12.76
C MET A 96 -15.01 2.54 13.27
N PRO A 97 -15.58 3.67 12.87
CA PRO A 97 -16.94 4.03 13.28
C PRO A 97 -17.92 3.01 12.69
N ASP A 98 -18.84 2.51 13.50
CA ASP A 98 -19.85 1.52 13.08
C ASP A 98 -20.78 2.06 11.98
N LYS A 99 -20.87 3.40 11.84
CA LYS A 99 -21.69 4.07 10.83
C LYS A 99 -20.81 4.81 9.83
N PRO A 100 -21.05 4.65 8.51
CA PRO A 100 -20.38 5.45 7.50
C PRO A 100 -20.67 6.94 7.74
N ASN A 101 -19.64 7.77 7.69
CA ASN A 101 -19.83 9.22 7.67
C ASN A 101 -19.71 9.71 6.22
N HIS A 102 -20.40 10.79 5.87
CA HIS A 102 -20.46 11.25 4.48
C HIS A 102 -19.09 11.74 3.94
N TYR A 103 -18.16 12.13 4.80
CA TYR A 103 -16.85 12.67 4.44
C TYR A 103 -15.77 11.58 4.26
N PHE A 104 -15.83 10.49 5.01
CA PHE A 104 -14.79 9.46 5.09
C PHE A 104 -15.29 8.05 4.70
N GLY A 105 -16.60 7.89 4.50
CA GLY A 105 -17.22 6.58 4.27
C GLY A 105 -17.31 5.73 5.54
N GLY A 106 -17.56 4.44 5.37
CA GLY A 106 -17.59 3.42 6.43
C GLY A 106 -17.30 2.03 5.86
N ARG A 107 -17.51 0.99 6.67
CA ARG A 107 -17.21 -0.40 6.30
C ARG A 107 -17.84 -0.82 4.97
N ASP A 108 -19.02 -0.30 4.67
CA ASP A 108 -19.80 -0.64 3.48
C ASP A 108 -19.39 0.16 2.23
N THR A 109 -18.63 1.25 2.37
CA THR A 109 -18.16 2.06 1.23
C THR A 109 -16.81 1.60 0.70
N VAL A 110 -16.11 0.76 1.46
CA VAL A 110 -14.84 0.17 1.04
C VAL A 110 -15.19 -1.09 0.26
N GLN A 111 -15.29 -0.96 -1.07
CA GLN A 111 -15.33 -2.14 -1.93
C GLN A 111 -14.04 -2.90 -1.68
N GLU A 112 -14.17 -4.13 -1.17
CA GLU A 112 -13.04 -5.02 -0.90
C GLU A 112 -12.06 -5.03 -2.07
N CYS A 113 -10.78 -5.18 -1.76
CA CYS A 113 -9.80 -5.52 -2.77
C CYS A 113 -10.20 -6.89 -3.33
N LYS A 114 -10.87 -6.89 -4.49
CA LYS A 114 -11.27 -8.13 -5.15
C LYS A 114 -10.01 -8.84 -5.63
N GLU A 115 -9.96 -10.15 -5.43
CA GLU A 115 -8.94 -10.98 -6.06
C GLU A 115 -8.97 -10.71 -7.57
N SER A 116 -7.82 -10.34 -8.15
CA SER A 116 -7.70 -10.31 -9.59
C SER A 116 -7.80 -11.76 -10.07
N SER A 117 -8.90 -12.08 -10.74
CA SER A 117 -9.14 -13.38 -11.35
C SER A 117 -8.08 -13.59 -12.42
N TYR A 118 -7.18 -14.53 -12.20
CA TYR A 118 -6.36 -15.14 -13.26
C TYR A 118 -6.97 -16.49 -13.62
#